data_AF-A0A8S3UHX5-F1
#
_entry.id   AF-A0A8S3UHX5-F1
#
_cell.length_a   1.000
_cell.length_b   1.000
_cell.length_c   1.000
_cell.angle_alpha   90.00
_cell.angle_beta   90.00
_cell.angle_gamma   90.00
#
_symmetry.space_group_name_H-M   'P 1'
#
loop_
_entity.id
_entity.type
_entity.pdbx_description
1 polymer ?
#
loop_
_entity_poly.entity_id
_entity_poly.type
_entity_poly.pdbx_seq_one_letter_code
_entity_poly.pdbx_strand_id
1 'polypeptide(L)'
;MFGLEFPVRAGRCTRGVFMRLIPAPVDDYPFDHILVVDTEGLRAPELGMQKYDHDNELATFVIGIGDITIINIKGENTSEVQDVLQIAVIQFESKNDIWYFPDLWYGDPPMASTNPGYSKKVEDLRYAILTKAAKRSGHLNISETSQRIHDLWKGILSEDFVFYFRNTLEIKAYTIVDTKFQEFSSKLRTFMFNYYQNDIKGKLATCQETHELDLTCRKCIHEFRKLVLHELQMNKNELESYFDKSPQKDILVKWKNTTLIKLENFTETCLFNETKDIEKEERNVSIRFAWYYNYT
;
A
#
# COMPACT_ATOMS: atom_id res chain seq x y z
N MET A 1 -25.98 -14.34 1.57
CA MET A 1 -26.58 -12.99 1.55
C MET A 1 -27.87 -12.95 0.73
N PHE A 2 -27.83 -13.25 -0.57
CA PHE A 2 -29.01 -13.22 -1.46
C PHE A 2 -29.57 -14.59 -1.86
N GLY A 3 -29.12 -15.68 -1.22
CA GLY A 3 -29.60 -17.03 -1.52
C GLY A 3 -29.25 -17.52 -2.93
N LEU A 4 -28.17 -17.00 -3.51
CA LEU A 4 -27.73 -17.33 -4.85
C LEU A 4 -26.68 -18.44 -4.82
N GLU A 5 -26.85 -19.41 -5.72
CA GLU A 5 -25.82 -20.39 -6.06
C GLU A 5 -25.33 -20.08 -7.47
N PHE A 6 -24.04 -19.74 -7.57
CA PHE A 6 -23.35 -19.58 -8.85
C PHE A 6 -22.65 -20.89 -9.21
N PRO A 7 -22.62 -21.27 -10.50
CA PRO A 7 -21.95 -22.49 -10.94
C PRO A 7 -20.43 -22.36 -10.74
N VAL A 8 -19.87 -23.14 -9.81
CA VAL A 8 -18.42 -23.26 -9.61
C VAL A 8 -17.87 -24.41 -10.46
N ARG A 9 -16.73 -24.20 -11.15
CA ARG A 9 -16.01 -25.31 -11.80
C ARG A 9 -15.37 -26.22 -10.74
N ALA A 10 -15.13 -27.48 -11.11
CA ALA A 10 -14.33 -28.41 -10.32
C ALA A 10 -12.96 -27.76 -10.02
N GLY A 11 -12.75 -27.33 -8.76
CA GLY A 11 -11.57 -26.56 -8.36
C GLY A 11 -11.79 -25.31 -7.48
N ARG A 12 -13.02 -25.02 -7.03
CA ARG A 12 -13.35 -23.93 -6.07
C ARG A 12 -13.16 -22.48 -6.56
N CYS A 13 -12.97 -22.23 -7.86
CA CYS A 13 -12.87 -20.85 -8.38
C CYS A 13 -13.84 -20.63 -9.55
N THR A 14 -14.63 -19.56 -9.48
CA THR A 14 -15.31 -18.92 -10.61
C THR A 14 -14.25 -18.39 -11.60
N ARG A 15 -14.55 -18.40 -12.91
CA ARG A 15 -13.73 -17.74 -13.94
C ARG A 15 -14.60 -16.73 -14.70
N GLY A 16 -14.14 -15.49 -14.81
CA GLY A 16 -14.89 -14.38 -15.40
C GLY A 16 -15.98 -13.79 -14.48
N VAL A 17 -17.03 -13.25 -15.09
CA VAL A 17 -18.15 -12.58 -14.38
C VAL A 17 -19.45 -13.35 -14.57
N PHE A 18 -20.15 -13.59 -13.48
CA PHE A 18 -21.49 -14.17 -13.45
C PHE A 18 -22.47 -13.12 -12.95
N MET A 19 -23.63 -13.04 -13.59
CA MET A 19 -24.66 -12.09 -13.22
C MET A 19 -25.99 -12.81 -13.03
N ARG A 20 -26.74 -12.42 -12.01
CA ARG A 20 -28.07 -12.95 -11.74
C ARG A 20 -29.01 -11.85 -11.30
N LEU A 21 -30.10 -11.68 -12.05
CA LEU A 21 -31.17 -10.78 -11.71
C LEU A 21 -32.08 -11.44 -10.67
N ILE A 22 -32.35 -10.75 -9.57
CA ILE A 22 -33.27 -11.17 -8.51
C ILE A 22 -34.32 -10.10 -8.27
N PRO A 23 -35.56 -10.47 -7.91
CA PRO A 23 -36.56 -9.50 -7.48
C PRO A 23 -36.13 -8.82 -6.19
N ALA A 24 -36.47 -7.54 -6.03
CA ALA A 24 -36.27 -6.83 -4.78
C ALA A 24 -37.09 -7.50 -3.65
N PRO A 25 -36.54 -7.61 -2.43
CA PRO A 25 -37.18 -8.38 -1.36
C PRO A 25 -38.38 -7.68 -0.70
N VAL A 26 -38.61 -6.38 -0.95
CA VAL A 26 -39.68 -5.57 -0.35
C VAL A 26 -40.20 -4.58 -1.39
N ASP A 27 -41.51 -4.38 -1.43
CA ASP A 27 -42.22 -3.51 -2.40
C ASP A 27 -41.98 -2.00 -2.18
N ASP A 28 -41.32 -1.59 -1.09
CA ASP A 28 -41.06 -0.18 -0.74
C ASP A 28 -39.74 0.37 -1.30
N TYR A 29 -38.96 -0.45 -2.03
CA TYR A 29 -37.75 0.04 -2.69
C TYR A 29 -38.07 0.72 -4.03
N PRO A 30 -37.33 1.76 -4.44
CA PRO A 30 -37.56 2.46 -5.71
C PRO A 30 -37.12 1.66 -6.95
N PHE A 31 -36.86 0.36 -6.81
CA PHE A 31 -36.41 -0.54 -7.86
C PHE A 31 -37.07 -1.91 -7.70
N ASP A 32 -37.41 -2.54 -8.83
CA ASP A 32 -38.12 -3.83 -8.84
C ASP A 32 -37.17 -5.03 -8.75
N HIS A 33 -35.94 -4.86 -9.23
CA HIS A 33 -34.96 -5.93 -9.37
C HIS A 33 -33.56 -5.46 -8.97
N ILE A 34 -32.73 -6.43 -8.57
CA ILE A 34 -31.32 -6.24 -8.24
C ILE A 34 -30.52 -7.18 -9.13
N LEU A 35 -29.51 -6.64 -9.81
CA LEU A 35 -28.53 -7.45 -10.54
C LEU A 35 -27.37 -7.77 -9.60
N VAL A 36 -27.26 -9.03 -9.17
CA VAL A 36 -26.12 -9.49 -8.38
C VAL A 36 -25.04 -9.98 -9.33
N VAL A 37 -23.85 -9.39 -9.21
CA VAL A 37 -22.68 -9.74 -10.00
C VAL A 37 -21.67 -10.42 -9.09
N ASP A 38 -21.25 -11.63 -9.48
CA ASP A 38 -20.17 -12.38 -8.84
C ASP A 38 -19.01 -12.55 -9.81
N THR A 39 -17.79 -12.48 -9.32
CA THR A 39 -16.58 -12.42 -10.16
C THR A 39 -15.63 -13.53 -9.79
N GLU A 40 -14.65 -13.81 -10.65
CA GLU A 40 -13.49 -14.56 -10.20
C GLU A 40 -12.71 -13.81 -9.10
N GLY A 41 -12.03 -14.59 -8.26
CA GLY A 41 -11.17 -14.05 -7.21
C GLY A 41 -9.93 -13.40 -7.82
N LEU A 42 -9.72 -12.12 -7.48
CA LEU A 42 -8.57 -11.34 -7.91
C LEU A 42 -7.30 -11.78 -7.17
N ARG A 43 -6.13 -11.60 -7.80
CA ARG A 43 -4.78 -11.71 -7.20
C ARG A 43 -4.40 -13.10 -6.65
N ALA A 44 -4.54 -14.16 -7.45
CA ALA A 44 -3.94 -15.45 -7.10
C ALA A 44 -2.40 -15.37 -7.14
N PRO A 45 -1.65 -15.73 -6.06
CA PRO A 45 -0.18 -15.63 -5.99
C PRO A 45 0.59 -16.47 -7.02
N GLU A 46 -0.08 -17.37 -7.72
CA GLU A 46 0.54 -18.54 -8.37
C GLU A 46 0.87 -18.34 -9.86
N LEU A 47 0.49 -17.22 -10.50
CA LEU A 47 0.47 -17.13 -11.98
C LEU A 47 0.88 -15.75 -12.54
N GLY A 48 2.14 -15.36 -12.38
CA GLY A 48 2.86 -14.42 -13.26
C GLY A 48 2.22 -13.04 -13.57
N MET A 49 2.82 -12.31 -14.52
CA MET A 49 2.44 -10.92 -14.85
C MET A 49 1.11 -10.77 -15.60
N GLN A 50 0.80 -11.69 -16.53
CA GLN A 50 -0.37 -11.57 -17.42
C GLN A 50 -1.71 -11.69 -16.70
N LYS A 51 -1.75 -12.30 -15.50
CA LYS A 51 -2.99 -12.40 -14.72
C LYS A 51 -3.39 -11.06 -14.07
N TYR A 52 -2.42 -10.17 -13.79
CA TYR A 52 -2.73 -8.89 -13.16
C TYR A 52 -3.47 -7.91 -14.08
N ASP A 53 -3.20 -7.95 -15.39
CA ASP A 53 -3.92 -7.09 -16.34
C ASP A 53 -5.37 -7.54 -16.46
N HIS A 54 -5.60 -8.86 -16.52
CA HIS A 54 -6.94 -9.45 -16.48
C HIS A 54 -7.69 -9.12 -15.18
N ASP A 55 -7.03 -9.26 -14.03
CA ASP A 55 -7.61 -8.94 -12.72
C ASP A 55 -8.01 -7.45 -12.62
N ASN A 56 -7.19 -6.56 -13.17
CA ASN A 56 -7.46 -5.12 -13.17
C ASN A 56 -8.59 -4.73 -14.13
N GLU A 57 -8.63 -5.31 -15.33
CA GLU A 57 -9.72 -5.15 -16.29
C GLU A 57 -11.04 -5.61 -15.69
N LEU A 58 -11.03 -6.79 -15.06
CA LEU A 58 -12.18 -7.37 -14.40
C LEU A 58 -12.66 -6.52 -13.22
N ALA A 59 -11.74 -6.06 -12.35
CA ALA A 59 -12.06 -5.19 -11.24
C ALA A 59 -12.68 -3.87 -11.72
N THR A 60 -12.09 -3.26 -12.75
CA THR A 60 -12.57 -2.01 -13.35
C THR A 60 -13.95 -2.18 -13.96
N PHE A 61 -14.17 -3.28 -14.69
CA PHE A 61 -15.46 -3.61 -15.27
C PHE A 61 -16.54 -3.75 -14.18
N VAL A 62 -16.25 -4.50 -13.12
CA VAL A 62 -17.21 -4.81 -12.04
C VAL A 62 -17.52 -3.58 -11.21
N ILE A 63 -16.51 -2.74 -10.93
CA ILE A 63 -16.70 -1.46 -10.26
C ILE A 63 -17.48 -0.50 -11.15
N GLY A 64 -17.21 -0.48 -12.46
CA GLY A 64 -17.87 0.41 -13.42
C GLY A 64 -19.35 0.09 -13.64
N ILE A 65 -19.74 -1.20 -13.63
CA ILE A 65 -21.14 -1.61 -13.75
C ILE A 65 -21.90 -1.53 -12.42
N GLY A 66 -21.22 -1.66 -11.29
CA GLY A 66 -21.83 -1.76 -9.97
C GLY A 66 -22.31 -0.42 -9.42
N ASP A 67 -23.59 -0.32 -9.05
CA ASP A 67 -24.07 0.82 -8.25
C ASP A 67 -23.57 0.74 -6.80
N ILE A 68 -23.31 -0.48 -6.33
CA ILE A 68 -22.63 -0.84 -5.09
C ILE A 68 -21.68 -1.99 -5.39
N THR A 69 -20.41 -1.86 -4.97
CA THR A 69 -19.40 -2.92 -5.11
C THR A 69 -18.97 -3.42 -3.74
N ILE A 70 -18.95 -4.74 -3.56
CA ILE A 70 -18.45 -5.39 -2.34
C ILE A 70 -17.07 -5.94 -2.64
N ILE A 71 -16.08 -5.53 -1.85
CA ILE A 71 -14.72 -6.04 -1.94
C ILE A 71 -14.50 -6.95 -0.72
N ASN A 72 -14.39 -8.25 -0.97
CA ASN A 72 -14.12 -9.22 0.09
C ASN A 72 -12.60 -9.37 0.29
N ILE A 73 -12.11 -9.13 1.51
CA ILE A 73 -10.69 -9.17 1.85
C ILE A 73 -10.49 -10.15 2.99
N LYS A 74 -9.51 -11.04 2.85
CA LYS A 74 -9.21 -12.04 3.88
C LYS A 74 -8.20 -11.46 4.89
N GLY A 75 -8.63 -11.33 6.14
CA GLY A 75 -7.80 -10.77 7.22
C GLY A 75 -7.76 -9.24 7.23
N GLU A 76 -6.95 -8.67 8.10
CA GLU A 76 -6.87 -7.21 8.33
C GLU A 76 -5.81 -6.52 7.45
N ASN A 77 -5.58 -7.02 6.23
CA ASN A 77 -4.54 -6.48 5.37
C ASN A 77 -4.97 -5.16 4.72
N THR A 78 -4.67 -4.04 5.37
CA THR A 78 -5.02 -2.68 4.92
C THR A 78 -4.36 -2.28 3.59
N SER A 79 -3.25 -2.94 3.22
CA SER A 79 -2.56 -2.69 1.95
C SER A 79 -3.39 -3.16 0.74
N GLU A 80 -4.05 -4.31 0.84
CA GLU A 80 -4.92 -4.84 -0.22
C GLU A 80 -6.16 -3.96 -0.40
N VAL A 81 -6.73 -3.46 0.70
CA VAL A 81 -7.84 -2.49 0.69
C VAL A 81 -7.42 -1.23 -0.07
N GLN A 82 -6.25 -0.67 0.26
CA GLN A 82 -5.74 0.55 -0.35
C GLN A 82 -5.45 0.35 -1.84
N ASP A 83 -4.87 -0.77 -2.24
CA ASP A 83 -4.57 -1.00 -3.65
C ASP A 83 -5.85 -1.11 -4.51
N VAL A 84 -6.89 -1.80 -4.03
CA VAL A 84 -8.15 -1.95 -4.78
C VAL A 84 -8.97 -0.66 -4.77
N LEU A 85 -8.93 0.11 -3.68
CA LEU A 85 -9.58 1.43 -3.63
C LEU A 85 -8.82 2.49 -4.41
N GLN A 86 -7.49 2.43 -4.50
CA GLN A 86 -6.70 3.34 -5.35
C GLN A 86 -6.97 3.13 -6.84
N ILE A 87 -7.36 1.91 -7.21
CA ILE A 87 -7.76 1.58 -8.58
C ILE A 87 -9.00 2.39 -8.98
N ALA A 88 -9.96 2.65 -8.08
CA ALA A 88 -11.21 3.29 -8.50
C ALA A 88 -11.53 4.56 -7.71
N VAL A 89 -11.95 5.63 -8.41
CA VAL A 89 -12.49 6.85 -7.78
C VAL A 89 -13.89 6.55 -7.23
N ILE A 90 -13.94 5.76 -6.15
CA ILE A 90 -15.16 5.33 -5.48
C ILE A 90 -15.44 6.28 -4.32
N GLN A 91 -16.71 6.63 -4.13
CA GLN A 91 -17.19 7.28 -2.92
C GLN A 91 -17.16 6.28 -1.75
N PHE A 92 -16.04 6.25 -1.03
CA PHE A 92 -15.79 5.37 0.12
C PHE A 92 -15.71 6.17 1.43
N GLU A 93 -16.49 5.78 2.43
CA GLU A 93 -16.43 6.35 3.77
C GLU A 93 -15.91 5.31 4.77
N SER A 94 -14.67 5.50 5.23
CA SER A 94 -13.96 4.54 6.09
C SER A 94 -14.67 4.18 7.39
N LYS A 95 -15.57 5.04 7.89
CA LYS A 95 -16.34 4.79 9.11
C LYS A 95 -17.58 3.92 8.90
N ASN A 96 -18.18 3.95 7.71
CA ASN A 96 -19.50 3.38 7.46
C ASN A 96 -19.49 2.22 6.44
N ASP A 97 -18.44 2.14 5.61
CA ASP A 97 -18.36 1.17 4.51
C ASP A 97 -17.48 -0.06 4.83
N ILE A 98 -16.87 -0.13 6.02
CA ILE A 98 -16.06 -1.28 6.47
C ILE A 98 -16.90 -2.19 7.39
N TRP A 99 -17.01 -3.47 7.03
CA TRP A 99 -17.79 -4.46 7.78
C TRP A 99 -16.91 -5.62 8.23
N TYR A 100 -16.79 -5.81 9.54
CA TYR A 100 -16.08 -6.94 10.13
C TYR A 100 -17.03 -8.11 10.36
N PHE A 101 -16.63 -9.28 9.87
CA PHE A 101 -17.36 -10.53 10.04
C PHE A 101 -16.63 -11.42 11.05
N PRO A 102 -17.34 -12.00 12.03
CA PRO A 102 -16.77 -13.06 12.85
C PRO A 102 -16.60 -14.34 12.02
N ASP A 103 -15.86 -15.32 12.52
CA ASP A 103 -15.72 -16.61 11.84
C ASP A 103 -17.07 -17.28 11.63
N LEU A 104 -17.22 -17.96 10.48
CA LEU A 104 -18.45 -18.69 10.12
C LEU A 104 -18.76 -19.82 11.10
N TRP A 105 -17.72 -20.43 11.69
CA TRP A 105 -17.82 -21.58 12.58
C TRP A 105 -17.25 -21.23 13.96
N TYR A 106 -17.83 -21.76 15.04
CA TYR A 106 -17.28 -21.59 16.40
C TYR A 106 -16.03 -22.45 16.70
N GLY A 107 -15.57 -23.23 15.73
CA GLY A 107 -14.43 -24.15 15.84
C GLY A 107 -14.16 -24.83 14.51
N ASP A 108 -13.38 -25.91 14.52
CA ASP A 108 -12.97 -26.60 13.29
C ASP A 108 -14.09 -27.49 12.71
N PRO A 109 -14.46 -27.33 11.42
CA PRO A 109 -15.33 -28.27 10.72
C PRO A 109 -14.75 -29.70 10.74
N PRO A 110 -15.58 -30.76 10.65
CA PRO A 110 -16.98 -30.76 10.20
C PRO A 110 -18.03 -30.64 11.30
N MET A 111 -17.67 -30.75 12.58
CA MET A 111 -18.64 -30.80 13.70
C MET A 111 -18.88 -29.44 14.37
N ALA A 112 -18.18 -28.38 13.92
CA ALA A 112 -18.41 -27.03 14.44
C ALA A 112 -19.79 -26.50 14.06
N SER A 113 -20.48 -25.88 15.02
CA SER A 113 -21.75 -25.19 14.75
C SER A 113 -21.50 -23.87 14.03
N THR A 114 -22.46 -23.48 13.18
CA THR A 114 -22.46 -22.16 12.53
C THR A 114 -22.58 -21.06 13.58
N ASN A 115 -21.75 -20.03 13.49
CA ASN A 115 -21.78 -18.87 14.35
C ASN A 115 -23.00 -17.98 14.02
N PRO A 116 -24.00 -17.83 14.91
CA PRO A 116 -25.15 -16.97 14.67
C PRO A 116 -24.77 -15.50 14.48
N GLY A 117 -23.64 -15.06 15.05
CA GLY A 117 -23.09 -13.72 14.85
C GLY A 117 -22.72 -13.44 13.40
N TYR A 118 -22.26 -14.45 12.66
CA TYR A 118 -21.99 -14.33 11.22
C TYR A 118 -23.28 -14.09 10.45
N SER A 119 -24.31 -14.92 10.68
CA SER A 119 -25.62 -14.79 10.01
C SER A 119 -26.26 -13.43 10.26
N LYS A 120 -26.21 -12.94 11.50
CA LYS A 120 -26.71 -11.60 11.85
C LYS A 120 -25.96 -10.50 11.10
N LYS A 121 -24.63 -10.57 11.02
CA LYS A 121 -23.83 -9.61 10.24
C LYS A 121 -24.12 -9.65 8.75
N VAL A 122 -24.39 -10.84 8.19
CA VAL A 122 -24.80 -10.99 6.78
C VAL A 122 -26.15 -10.30 6.53
N GLU A 123 -27.09 -10.43 7.47
CA GLU A 123 -28.40 -9.79 7.40
C GLU A 123 -28.29 -8.26 7.54
N ASP A 124 -27.52 -7.76 8.52
CA ASP A 124 -27.26 -6.33 8.70
C ASP A 124 -26.63 -5.71 7.44
N LEU A 125 -25.62 -6.36 6.86
CA LEU A 125 -24.97 -5.91 5.63
C LEU A 125 -25.95 -5.92 4.45
N ARG A 126 -26.78 -6.95 4.32
CA ARG A 126 -27.83 -7.02 3.28
C ARG A 126 -28.77 -5.82 3.39
N TYR A 127 -29.25 -5.50 4.59
CA TYR A 127 -30.13 -4.35 4.81
C TYR A 127 -29.44 -3.02 4.48
N ALA A 128 -28.18 -2.85 4.87
CA ALA A 128 -27.39 -1.67 4.56
C ALA A 128 -27.21 -1.46 3.04
N ILE A 129 -26.91 -2.53 2.30
CA ILE A 129 -26.77 -2.49 0.82
C ILE A 129 -28.07 -2.03 0.18
N LEU A 130 -29.20 -2.65 0.53
CA LEU A 130 -30.51 -2.32 -0.03
C LEU A 130 -30.90 -0.87 0.26
N THR A 131 -30.64 -0.40 1.49
CA THR A 131 -30.92 0.98 1.90
C THR A 131 -30.04 1.98 1.15
N LYS A 132 -28.76 1.66 0.91
CA LYS A 132 -27.84 2.51 0.14
C LYS A 132 -28.24 2.55 -1.34
N ALA A 133 -28.69 1.43 -1.90
CA ALA A 133 -29.19 1.36 -3.27
C ALA A 133 -30.48 2.17 -3.46
N ALA A 134 -31.37 2.15 -2.46
CA ALA A 134 -32.61 2.91 -2.48
C ALA A 134 -32.40 4.44 -2.47
N LYS A 135 -31.31 4.91 -1.84
CA LYS A 135 -30.97 6.33 -1.77
C LYS A 135 -30.30 6.87 -3.02
N ARG A 136 -29.78 6.02 -3.91
CA ARG A 136 -29.24 6.46 -5.20
C ARG A 136 -30.38 6.92 -6.10
N SER A 137 -30.11 7.91 -6.94
CA SER A 137 -30.95 8.25 -8.07
C SER A 137 -30.39 7.60 -9.35
N GLY A 138 -31.23 7.45 -10.37
CA GLY A 138 -30.80 6.95 -11.68
C GLY A 138 -30.77 5.43 -11.81
N HIS A 139 -31.76 4.74 -11.23
CA HIS A 139 -31.95 3.30 -11.44
C HIS A 139 -32.18 3.01 -12.92
N LEU A 140 -31.39 2.07 -13.46
CA LEU A 140 -31.45 1.72 -14.86
C LEU A 140 -32.50 0.64 -15.09
N ASN A 141 -33.23 0.75 -16.18
CA ASN A 141 -34.03 -0.38 -16.66
C ASN A 141 -33.13 -1.47 -17.29
N ILE A 142 -33.70 -2.62 -17.63
CA ILE A 142 -32.94 -3.76 -18.16
C ILE A 142 -32.23 -3.41 -19.48
N SER A 143 -32.87 -2.62 -20.35
CA SER A 143 -32.28 -2.21 -21.63
C SER A 143 -31.09 -1.28 -21.41
N GLU A 144 -31.24 -0.29 -20.53
CA GLU A 144 -30.17 0.63 -20.15
C GLU A 144 -29.02 -0.09 -19.45
N THR A 145 -29.33 -1.06 -18.59
CA THR A 145 -28.32 -1.90 -17.93
C THR A 145 -27.52 -2.71 -18.94
N SER A 146 -28.21 -3.35 -19.89
CA SER A 146 -27.58 -4.09 -20.98
C SER A 146 -26.68 -3.19 -21.83
N GLN A 147 -27.17 -1.99 -22.17
CA GLN A 147 -26.41 -1.00 -22.93
C GLN A 147 -25.19 -0.51 -22.16
N ARG A 148 -25.32 -0.19 -20.87
CA ARG A 148 -24.21 0.19 -19.99
C ARG A 148 -23.15 -0.90 -19.92
N ILE A 149 -23.54 -2.16 -19.76
CA ILE A 149 -22.61 -3.30 -19.78
C ILE A 149 -21.88 -3.38 -21.12
N HIS A 150 -22.60 -3.24 -22.24
CA HIS A 150 -22.02 -3.28 -23.57
C HIS A 150 -21.03 -2.13 -23.80
N ASP A 151 -21.43 -0.90 -23.49
CA ASP A 151 -20.64 0.31 -23.68
C ASP A 151 -19.40 0.32 -22.78
N LEU A 152 -19.51 -0.12 -21.52
CA LEU A 152 -18.37 -0.27 -20.62
C LEU A 152 -17.42 -1.35 -21.10
N TRP A 153 -17.93 -2.52 -21.51
CA TRP A 153 -17.09 -3.60 -22.03
C TRP A 153 -16.36 -3.16 -23.31
N LYS A 154 -17.07 -2.50 -24.23
CA LYS A 154 -16.48 -1.93 -25.43
C LYS A 154 -15.46 -0.84 -25.09
N GLY A 155 -15.73 0.02 -24.12
CA GLY A 155 -14.79 1.04 -23.64
C GLY A 155 -13.50 0.40 -23.11
N ILE A 156 -13.61 -0.59 -22.24
CA ILE A 156 -12.47 -1.33 -21.68
C ILE A 156 -11.65 -2.04 -22.76
N LEU A 157 -12.30 -2.56 -23.81
CA LEU A 157 -11.62 -3.24 -24.92
C LEU A 157 -11.08 -2.31 -26.02
N SER A 158 -11.68 -1.13 -26.22
CA SER A 158 -11.40 -0.24 -27.35
C SER A 158 -10.55 0.96 -26.98
N GLU A 159 -10.74 1.49 -25.77
CA GLU A 159 -9.77 2.39 -25.19
C GLU A 159 -8.69 1.54 -24.55
N ASP A 160 -7.45 1.97 -24.71
CA ASP A 160 -6.39 1.75 -23.74
C ASP A 160 -6.79 2.44 -22.40
N PHE A 161 -8.01 2.24 -21.88
CA PHE A 161 -8.47 2.77 -20.60
C PHE A 161 -7.70 2.09 -19.46
N VAL A 162 -7.31 0.83 -19.70
CA VAL A 162 -6.27 0.14 -18.95
C VAL A 162 -4.95 0.94 -18.96
N PHE A 163 -4.70 1.85 -19.93
CA PHE A 163 -3.58 2.80 -19.90
C PHE A 163 -3.80 4.07 -19.08
N TYR A 164 -5.01 4.55 -18.85
CA TYR A 164 -5.20 5.49 -17.75
C TYR A 164 -4.95 4.80 -16.40
N PHE A 165 -5.17 3.48 -16.37
CA PHE A 165 -4.68 2.56 -15.35
C PHE A 165 -3.23 2.06 -15.55
N ARG A 166 -2.49 2.43 -16.62
CA ARG A 166 -1.13 1.91 -16.91
C ARG A 166 -0.12 2.33 -15.88
N ASN A 167 -0.47 3.34 -15.09
CA ASN A 167 0.25 3.59 -13.88
C ASN A 167 0.21 2.40 -12.91
N THR A 168 -0.44 1.26 -13.16
CA THR A 168 -0.29 0.09 -12.29
C THR A 168 1.07 -0.59 -12.46
N LEU A 169 1.64 -0.65 -13.67
CA LEU A 169 3.01 -1.15 -13.87
C LEU A 169 4.05 -0.10 -13.45
N GLU A 170 3.82 1.18 -13.76
CA GLU A 170 4.69 2.26 -13.29
C GLU A 170 4.60 2.45 -11.77
N ILE A 171 3.42 2.30 -11.15
CA ILE A 171 3.21 2.30 -9.68
C ILE A 171 3.80 1.03 -9.08
N LYS A 172 3.63 -0.17 -9.65
CA LYS A 172 4.30 -1.38 -9.12
C LYS A 172 5.81 -1.25 -9.22
N ALA A 173 6.34 -0.79 -10.35
CA ALA A 173 7.75 -0.49 -10.53
C ALA A 173 8.21 0.58 -9.53
N TYR A 174 7.44 1.65 -9.35
CA TYR A 174 7.70 2.69 -8.36
C TYR A 174 7.66 2.14 -6.93
N THR A 175 6.68 1.32 -6.55
CA THR A 175 6.55 0.71 -5.22
C THR A 175 7.71 -0.22 -4.93
N ILE A 176 8.15 -1.01 -5.91
CA ILE A 176 9.35 -1.84 -5.78
C ILE A 176 10.57 -0.98 -5.51
N VAL A 177 10.73 0.10 -6.29
CA VAL A 177 11.87 1.02 -6.18
C VAL A 177 11.81 1.84 -4.89
N ASP A 178 10.63 2.28 -4.47
CA ASP A 178 10.39 3.04 -3.24
C ASP A 178 10.58 2.14 -2.02
N THR A 179 10.15 0.88 -2.05
CA THR A 179 10.45 -0.10 -0.99
C THR A 179 11.95 -0.25 -0.82
N LYS A 180 12.72 -0.37 -1.91
CA LYS A 180 14.19 -0.41 -1.83
C LYS A 180 14.79 0.88 -1.32
N PHE A 181 14.27 2.03 -1.73
CA PHE A 181 14.65 3.32 -1.16
C PHE A 181 14.38 3.39 0.36
N GLN A 182 13.21 2.92 0.83
CA GLN A 182 12.87 2.89 2.25
C GLN A 182 13.84 1.98 3.01
N GLU A 183 14.14 0.77 2.50
CA GLU A 183 15.12 -0.14 3.08
C GLU A 183 16.50 0.53 3.22
N PHE A 184 17.01 1.16 2.16
CA PHE A 184 18.32 1.84 2.19
C PHE A 184 18.32 3.07 3.11
N SER A 185 17.27 3.89 3.06
CA SER A 185 17.14 5.06 3.93
C SER A 185 17.08 4.66 5.40
N SER A 186 16.41 3.54 5.73
CA SER A 186 16.37 2.99 7.07
C SER A 186 17.72 2.45 7.50
N LYS A 187 18.42 1.66 6.65
CA LYS A 187 19.78 1.18 6.93
C LYS A 187 20.73 2.34 7.22
N LEU A 188 20.70 3.37 6.38
CA LEU A 188 21.53 4.57 6.52
C LEU A 188 21.23 5.30 7.84
N ARG A 189 19.96 5.54 8.16
CA ARG A 189 19.55 6.16 9.44
C ARG A 189 20.01 5.35 10.65
N THR A 190 19.84 4.03 10.62
CA THR A 190 20.28 3.15 11.71
C THR A 190 21.80 3.18 11.86
N PHE A 191 22.54 3.12 10.76
CA PHE A 191 24.00 3.24 10.76
C PHE A 191 24.44 4.58 11.39
N MET A 192 23.88 5.69 10.92
CA MET A 192 24.22 7.03 11.40
C MET A 192 23.88 7.20 12.88
N PHE A 193 22.71 6.76 13.32
CA PHE A 193 22.29 6.81 14.71
C PHE A 193 23.24 6.00 15.61
N ASN A 194 23.56 4.76 15.22
CA ASN A 194 24.44 3.90 16.00
C ASN A 194 25.85 4.48 16.09
N TYR A 195 26.41 4.99 14.99
CA TYR A 195 27.73 5.61 15.00
C TYR A 195 27.75 6.87 15.87
N TYR A 196 26.72 7.71 15.80
CA TYR A 196 26.61 8.88 16.65
C TYR A 196 26.57 8.53 18.15
N GLN A 197 25.73 7.57 18.53
CA GLN A 197 25.56 7.19 19.94
C GLN A 197 26.79 6.47 20.50
N ASN A 198 27.37 5.54 19.74
CA ASN A 198 28.42 4.65 20.26
C ASN A 198 29.82 5.26 20.12
N ASP A 199 30.10 5.95 19.02
CA ASP A 199 31.44 6.47 18.75
C ASP A 199 31.54 7.95 19.10
N ILE A 200 30.68 8.80 18.53
CA ILE A 200 30.86 10.26 18.60
C ILE A 200 30.61 10.77 20.03
N LYS A 201 29.46 10.44 20.62
CA LYS A 201 29.17 10.85 22.01
C LYS A 201 30.22 10.39 23.01
N GLY A 202 30.71 9.15 22.87
CA GLY A 202 31.77 8.61 23.72
C GLY A 202 33.06 9.42 23.63
N LYS A 203 33.54 9.67 22.40
CA LYS A 203 34.78 10.42 22.14
C LYS A 203 34.69 11.88 22.59
N LEU A 204 33.54 12.53 22.40
CA LEU A 204 33.34 13.91 22.87
C LEU A 204 33.28 13.99 24.40
N ALA A 205 32.66 13.01 25.07
CA ALA A 205 32.55 12.97 26.52
C ALA A 205 33.89 12.73 27.24
N THR A 206 34.87 12.12 26.57
CA THR A 206 36.21 11.87 27.15
C THR A 206 37.18 13.05 27.06
N CYS A 207 36.85 14.07 26.26
CA CYS A 207 37.69 15.26 26.12
C CYS A 207 37.78 16.03 27.45
N GLN A 208 38.92 16.65 27.74
CA GLN A 208 39.13 17.42 28.97
C GLN A 208 39.34 18.92 28.72
N GLU A 209 39.78 19.28 27.52
CA GLU A 209 40.04 20.67 27.13
C GLU A 209 39.19 21.12 25.93
N THR A 210 38.91 22.42 25.85
CA THR A 210 38.10 23.01 24.78
C THR A 210 38.76 22.87 23.40
N HIS A 211 40.09 23.01 23.34
CA HIS A 211 40.82 22.84 22.08
C HIS A 211 40.81 21.39 21.60
N GLU A 212 40.97 20.43 22.51
CA GLU A 212 40.89 19.00 22.23
C GLU A 212 39.49 18.61 21.75
N LEU A 213 38.44 19.17 22.37
CA LEU A 213 37.05 18.94 22.01
C LEU A 213 36.74 19.39 20.57
N ASP A 214 37.15 20.60 20.19
CA ASP A 214 36.96 21.14 18.84
C ASP A 214 37.72 20.30 17.79
N LEU A 215 38.97 19.92 18.06
CA LEU A 215 39.76 19.04 17.17
C LEU A 215 39.11 17.66 17.01
N THR A 216 38.59 17.10 18.11
CA THR A 216 37.92 15.79 18.11
C THR A 216 36.59 15.85 17.36
N CYS A 217 35.81 16.91 17.57
CA CYS A 217 34.56 17.16 16.85
C CYS A 217 34.78 17.20 15.33
N ARG A 218 35.75 18.00 14.85
CA ARG A 218 36.07 18.06 13.42
C ARG A 218 36.50 16.72 12.82
N LYS A 219 37.33 15.96 13.56
CA LYS A 219 37.75 14.62 13.13
C LYS A 219 36.57 13.66 13.06
N CYS A 220 35.69 13.67 14.07
CA CYS A 220 34.47 12.86 14.09
C CYS A 220 33.55 13.19 12.91
N ILE A 221 33.33 14.48 12.61
CA ILE A 221 32.51 14.91 11.46
C ILE A 221 33.14 14.44 10.14
N HIS A 222 34.46 14.57 9.99
CA HIS A 222 35.16 14.14 8.78
C HIS A 222 35.03 12.62 8.54
N GLU A 223 35.33 11.80 9.55
CA GLU A 223 35.23 10.34 9.46
C GLU A 223 33.78 9.89 9.28
N PHE A 224 32.83 10.51 10.00
CA PHE A 224 31.41 10.23 9.85
C PHE A 224 30.95 10.47 8.40
N ARG A 225 31.31 11.62 7.81
CA ARG A 225 30.99 11.94 6.42
C ARG A 225 31.57 10.91 5.45
N LYS A 226 32.82 10.49 5.67
CA LYS A 226 33.50 9.48 4.83
C LYS A 226 32.78 8.13 4.87
N LEU A 227 32.38 7.68 6.06
CA LEU A 227 31.68 6.41 6.26
C LEU A 227 30.28 6.42 5.63
N VAL A 228 29.52 7.51 5.82
CA VAL A 228 28.18 7.64 5.23
C VAL A 228 28.24 7.69 3.71
N LEU A 229 29.23 8.37 3.12
CA LEU A 229 29.44 8.38 1.66
C LEU A 229 29.83 7.00 1.13
N HIS A 230 30.63 6.24 1.88
CA HIS A 230 30.95 4.85 1.53
C HIS A 230 29.69 3.97 1.54
N GLU A 231 28.85 4.07 2.58
CA GLU A 231 27.59 3.32 2.68
C GLU A 231 26.61 3.69 1.55
N LEU A 232 26.52 4.98 1.22
CA LEU A 232 25.76 5.45 0.06
C LEU A 232 26.24 4.77 -1.23
N GLN A 233 27.56 4.70 -1.44
CA GLN A 233 28.11 4.06 -2.63
C GLN A 233 27.80 2.56 -2.69
N MET A 234 27.87 1.86 -1.56
CA MET A 234 27.49 0.45 -1.48
C MET A 234 26.01 0.23 -1.84
N ASN A 235 25.12 1.07 -1.30
CA ASN A 235 23.68 1.03 -1.61
C ASN A 235 23.39 1.34 -3.08
N LYS A 236 24.14 2.28 -3.71
CA LYS A 236 24.03 2.55 -5.15
C LYS A 236 24.39 1.31 -5.97
N ASN A 237 25.53 0.68 -5.67
CA ASN A 237 25.97 -0.53 -6.39
C ASN A 237 24.95 -1.69 -6.24
N GLU A 238 24.37 -1.86 -5.05
CA GLU A 238 23.34 -2.87 -4.80
C GLU A 238 22.07 -2.58 -5.63
N LEU A 239 21.62 -1.32 -5.65
CA LEU A 239 20.48 -0.87 -6.44
C LEU A 239 20.72 -1.07 -7.95
N GLU A 240 21.93 -0.80 -8.44
CA GLU A 240 22.31 -1.02 -9.84
C GLU A 240 22.26 -2.51 -10.20
N SER A 241 22.87 -3.37 -9.38
CA SER A 241 22.80 -4.83 -9.55
C SER A 241 21.35 -5.34 -9.53
N TYR A 242 20.49 -4.77 -8.69
CA TYR A 242 19.07 -5.13 -8.64
C TYR A 242 18.35 -4.81 -9.96
N PHE A 243 18.58 -3.61 -10.52
CA PHE A 243 17.98 -3.22 -11.79
C PHE A 243 18.46 -4.08 -12.96
N ASP A 244 19.75 -4.46 -12.99
CA ASP A 244 20.30 -5.27 -14.07
C ASP A 244 19.82 -6.72 -14.06
N LYS A 245 19.45 -7.26 -12.89
CA LYS A 245 18.93 -8.63 -12.73
C LYS A 245 17.40 -8.72 -12.85
N SER A 246 16.70 -7.58 -12.92
CA SER A 246 15.24 -7.56 -12.91
C SER A 246 14.65 -7.96 -14.27
N PRO A 247 13.64 -8.86 -14.31
CA PRO A 247 12.92 -9.21 -15.54
C PRO A 247 12.19 -8.03 -16.21
N GLN A 248 12.01 -6.92 -15.49
CA GLN A 248 11.25 -5.73 -15.89
C GLN A 248 12.17 -4.52 -16.16
N LYS A 249 13.42 -4.77 -16.55
CA LYS A 249 14.48 -3.75 -16.68
C LYS A 249 14.02 -2.51 -17.46
N ASP A 250 13.28 -2.69 -18.55
CA ASP A 250 12.86 -1.61 -19.45
C ASP A 250 11.91 -0.59 -18.80
N ILE A 251 11.05 -1.04 -17.87
CA ILE A 251 10.10 -0.16 -17.15
C ILE A 251 10.79 0.51 -15.96
N LEU A 252 11.64 -0.26 -15.26
CA LEU A 252 12.33 0.19 -14.06
C LEU A 252 13.43 1.22 -14.35
N VAL A 253 14.06 1.17 -15.54
CA VAL A 253 15.16 2.07 -15.90
C VAL A 253 14.74 3.54 -15.88
N LYS A 254 13.46 3.84 -16.17
CA LYS A 254 12.88 5.19 -16.12
C LYS A 254 12.94 5.80 -14.71
N TRP A 255 12.85 4.97 -13.67
CA TRP A 255 12.83 5.40 -12.26
C TRP A 255 14.21 5.29 -11.59
N LYS A 256 15.15 4.56 -12.19
CA LYS A 256 16.51 4.37 -11.67
C LYS A 256 17.21 5.69 -11.35
N ASN A 257 17.29 6.59 -12.33
CA ASN A 257 18.02 7.86 -12.16
C ASN A 257 17.37 8.76 -11.11
N THR A 258 16.04 8.85 -11.12
CA THR A 258 15.28 9.64 -10.14
C THR A 258 15.49 9.13 -8.72
N THR A 259 15.51 7.81 -8.52
CA THR A 259 15.75 7.21 -7.20
C THR A 259 17.17 7.38 -6.72
N LEU A 260 18.16 7.30 -7.63
CA LEU A 260 19.56 7.60 -7.29
C LEU A 260 19.72 9.05 -6.80
N ILE A 261 19.13 10.00 -7.52
CA ILE A 261 19.13 11.43 -7.13
C ILE A 261 18.40 11.62 -5.79
N LYS A 262 17.24 10.96 -5.60
CA LYS A 262 16.48 11.01 -4.35
C LYS A 262 17.31 10.48 -3.17
N LEU A 263 18.08 9.41 -3.36
CA LEU A 263 18.96 8.84 -2.35
C LEU A 263 20.13 9.76 -2.02
N GLU A 264 20.76 10.37 -3.02
CA GLU A 264 21.83 11.37 -2.83
C GLU A 264 21.33 12.56 -2.01
N ASN A 265 20.22 13.18 -2.42
CA ASN A 265 19.63 14.32 -1.71
C ASN A 265 19.24 13.97 -0.27
N PHE A 266 18.70 12.77 -0.06
CA PHE A 266 18.38 12.27 1.28
C PHE A 266 19.64 12.15 2.15
N THR A 267 20.70 11.54 1.62
CA THR A 267 21.98 11.39 2.34
C THR A 267 22.61 12.74 2.66
N GLU A 268 22.59 13.70 1.73
CA GLU A 268 23.10 15.06 2.00
C GLU A 268 22.31 15.76 3.10
N THR A 269 20.98 15.62 3.08
CA THR A 269 20.09 16.21 4.10
C THR A 269 20.36 15.61 5.48
N CYS A 270 20.51 14.29 5.58
CA CYS A 270 20.91 13.64 6.82
C CYS A 270 22.31 14.08 7.26
N LEU A 271 23.31 14.05 6.38
CA LEU A 271 24.66 14.52 6.74
C LEU A 271 24.66 15.93 7.32
N PHE A 272 23.87 16.84 6.75
CA PHE A 272 23.72 18.18 7.28
C PHE A 272 23.07 18.23 8.68
N ASN A 273 21.99 17.49 8.90
CA ASN A 273 21.29 17.47 10.19
C ASN A 273 22.13 16.83 11.29
N GLU A 274 22.72 15.67 11.02
CA GLU A 274 23.55 14.94 11.97
C GLU A 274 24.84 15.72 12.29
N THR A 275 25.42 16.47 11.34
CA THR A 275 26.55 17.37 11.62
C THR A 275 26.16 18.47 12.62
N LYS A 276 24.97 19.07 12.46
CA LYS A 276 24.46 20.06 13.41
C LYS A 276 24.24 19.50 14.81
N ASP A 277 23.77 18.26 14.91
CA ASP A 277 23.58 17.61 16.21
C ASP A 277 24.93 17.35 16.90
N ILE A 278 25.97 16.98 16.15
CA ILE A 278 27.33 16.82 16.67
C ILE A 278 27.88 18.17 17.17
N GLU A 279 27.75 19.24 16.38
CA GLU A 279 28.16 20.60 16.78
C GLU A 279 27.38 21.11 18.01
N LYS A 280 26.09 20.75 18.12
CA LYS A 280 25.29 21.08 19.30
C LYS A 280 25.77 20.34 20.53
N GLU A 281 26.14 19.07 20.40
CA GLU A 281 26.70 18.30 21.51
C GLU A 281 28.07 18.83 21.95
N GLU A 282 28.92 19.25 21.00
CA GLU A 282 30.17 19.95 21.29
C GLU A 282 29.92 21.19 22.17
N ARG A 283 28.94 22.04 21.80
CA ARG A 283 28.56 23.21 22.61
C ARG A 283 28.09 22.81 24.01
N ASN A 284 27.29 21.76 24.12
CA ASN A 284 26.81 21.27 25.42
C ASN A 284 27.97 20.84 26.32
N VAL A 285 28.94 20.09 25.77
CA VAL A 285 30.14 19.66 26.51
C VAL A 285 31.00 20.87 26.89
N SER A 286 31.19 21.83 25.98
CA SER A 286 31.93 23.06 26.25
C SER A 286 31.29 23.90 27.38
N ILE A 287 29.96 23.96 27.45
CA ILE A 287 29.25 24.64 28.55
C ILE A 287 29.51 23.92 29.88
N ARG A 288 29.60 22.59 29.90
CA ARG A 288 29.95 21.83 31.12
C ARG A 288 31.36 22.13 31.59
N PHE A 289 32.33 22.27 30.69
CA PHE A 289 33.68 22.70 31.05
C PHE A 289 33.64 24.10 31.69
N ALA A 290 32.97 25.06 31.05
CA ALA A 290 32.85 26.42 31.59
C ALA A 290 32.15 26.45 32.96
N TRP A 291 31.14 25.61 33.19
CA TRP A 291 30.52 25.45 34.51
C TRP A 291 31.50 24.85 35.53
N TYR A 292 32.22 23.80 35.18
CA TYR A 292 33.18 23.17 36.08
C TYR A 292 34.27 24.18 36.51
N TYR A 293 34.94 24.83 35.55
CA TYR A 293 36.01 25.81 35.83
C TYR A 293 35.56 27.07 36.61
N ASN A 294 34.28 27.44 36.57
CA ASN A 294 33.78 28.60 37.32
C ASN A 294 33.29 28.27 38.73
N TYR A 295 33.09 26.98 39.06
CA TYR A 295 32.46 26.55 40.32
C TYR A 295 33.25 25.46 41.08
N THR A 296 34.47 25.14 40.65
CA THR A 296 35.47 24.33 41.38
C THR A 296 36.78 25.09 41.52
#